data_AF-A0A2V6XNM4-F1
#
_entry.id   AF-A0A2V6XNM4-F1
#
_cell.length_a   1.000
_cell.length_b   1.000
_cell.length_c   1.000
_cell.angle_alpha   90.00
_cell.angle_beta   90.00
_cell.angle_gamma   90.00
#
_symmetry.space_group_name_H-M   'P 1'
#
loop_
_entity.id
_entity.type
_entity.pdbx_description
1 polymer ?
#
loop_
_entity_poly.entity_id
_entity_poly.type
_entity_poly.pdbx_seq_one_letter_code
_entity_poly.pdbx_strand_id
1 'polypeptide(L)'
;MRVTRRAFLARATLACAAAGAGCSAAGHPRPGPPEIVVERPDDLVDSPWSIWLRGFPPASRVEVTATVAGWGRAPWRSWAAFETDSAGEAALAKATAFAGSYRGVSPMGLFWSMERQEDETAGPAMALTGAFPVTLTAGSRGGARAEITLDRRLASAGVTRRDVQADGVVGTLFTPASPGPHPAVIVLAGSGGGAWLSPAALLASRGYAALALGYFRMPGLPHGLVNIPIEYFEAAITWLRETVRPREDFIAVIGVSRGGELALLLAASIPEINAVVAYVPSGVLFGPFGPSEPGDNRPRAAWTHRGRPLPHLGENNRTVDWSAVDQKRTPIVERSVYLTMLRDRDAVERSSIPIERTRGPVLLISGKDDDQWPSFDLAQIAYRRLQGHRHPYPFAHLSYEGAGHGITFPYTPTTSTSYVHPVNGRTYSLGGHPAMTAGANADSWPKVLAFLEDARRQRR
;
A
#
# COMPACT_ATOMS: atom_id res chain seq x y z
N MET A 1 -50.66 -15.41 -4.01
CA MET A 1 -51.42 -16.43 -4.75
C MET A 1 -50.51 -17.63 -4.98
N ARG A 2 -50.73 -18.72 -4.20
CA ARG A 2 -50.00 -20.00 -4.28
C ARG A 2 -50.59 -20.83 -5.43
N VAL A 3 -49.76 -21.42 -6.29
CA VAL A 3 -50.10 -22.59 -7.14
C VAL A 3 -48.78 -23.34 -7.45
N THR A 4 -48.32 -24.26 -6.61
CA THR A 4 -48.52 -25.73 -6.60
C THR A 4 -47.97 -26.53 -7.79
N ARG A 5 -46.94 -27.34 -7.49
CA ARG A 5 -46.51 -28.54 -8.22
C ARG A 5 -47.66 -29.55 -8.37
N ARG A 6 -47.78 -30.17 -9.55
CA ARG A 6 -48.34 -31.54 -9.70
C ARG A 6 -47.61 -32.31 -10.79
N ALA A 7 -47.31 -33.55 -10.44
CA ALA A 7 -46.67 -34.57 -11.24
C ALA A 7 -47.62 -35.15 -12.30
N PHE A 8 -47.05 -35.75 -13.34
CA PHE A 8 -47.74 -36.77 -14.13
C PHE A 8 -46.77 -37.91 -14.46
N LEU A 9 -47.19 -39.13 -14.13
CA LEU A 9 -46.47 -40.39 -14.29
C LEU A 9 -46.98 -41.13 -15.54
N ALA A 10 -46.09 -42.00 -16.04
CA ALA A 10 -46.34 -43.20 -16.85
C ALA A 10 -46.61 -43.05 -18.36
N ARG A 11 -45.67 -43.57 -19.16
CA ARG A 11 -45.78 -44.92 -19.74
C ARG A 11 -44.43 -45.42 -20.24
N ALA A 12 -44.07 -46.63 -19.78
CA ALA A 12 -42.95 -47.41 -20.25
C ALA A 12 -43.40 -48.30 -21.42
N THR A 13 -42.55 -48.40 -22.45
CA THR A 13 -42.52 -49.54 -23.37
C THR A 13 -41.07 -49.94 -23.55
N LEU A 14 -40.77 -51.14 -23.07
CA LEU A 14 -39.51 -51.85 -23.23
C LEU A 14 -39.34 -52.25 -24.71
N ALA A 15 -38.20 -51.92 -25.30
CA ALA A 15 -37.70 -52.62 -26.49
C ALA A 15 -36.21 -52.93 -26.24
N CYS A 16 -35.94 -54.21 -25.99
CA CYS A 16 -34.59 -54.77 -25.97
C CYS A 16 -34.01 -54.75 -27.38
N ALA A 17 -32.89 -54.05 -27.56
CA ALA A 17 -31.96 -54.29 -28.65
C ALA A 17 -30.55 -54.39 -28.05
N ALA A 18 -30.05 -55.62 -27.97
CA ALA A 18 -28.66 -55.90 -27.70
C ALA A 18 -27.84 -55.54 -28.95
N ALA A 19 -26.88 -54.63 -28.82
CA ALA A 19 -25.86 -54.41 -29.83
C ALA A 19 -24.52 -54.06 -29.16
N GLY A 20 -23.59 -55.00 -29.28
CA GLY A 20 -22.14 -54.83 -29.35
C GLY A 20 -21.46 -53.83 -28.42
N ALA A 21 -20.77 -54.36 -27.41
CA ALA A 21 -19.67 -53.67 -26.75
C ALA A 21 -18.56 -53.34 -27.78
N GLY A 22 -18.54 -52.09 -28.24
CA GLY A 22 -17.38 -51.46 -28.84
C GLY A 22 -16.80 -50.50 -27.82
N CYS A 23 -15.72 -50.88 -27.13
CA CYS A 23 -14.88 -49.94 -26.38
C CYS A 23 -14.20 -48.99 -27.37
N SER A 24 -14.91 -47.97 -27.84
CA SER A 24 -14.26 -46.78 -28.34
C SER A 24 -13.78 -46.00 -27.12
N ALA A 25 -12.52 -46.21 -26.77
CA ALA A 25 -11.78 -45.22 -26.00
C ALA A 25 -11.86 -43.92 -26.80
N ALA A 26 -12.83 -43.08 -26.46
CA ALA A 26 -12.82 -41.68 -26.86
C ALA A 26 -11.52 -41.14 -26.28
N GLY A 27 -10.48 -41.07 -27.13
CA GLY A 27 -9.20 -40.54 -26.73
C GLY A 27 -9.46 -39.17 -26.16
N HIS A 28 -9.24 -39.02 -24.84
CA HIS A 28 -9.12 -37.70 -24.27
C HIS A 28 -8.13 -36.94 -25.16
N PRO A 29 -8.49 -35.76 -25.68
CA PRO A 29 -7.57 -34.99 -26.50
C PRO A 29 -6.25 -34.93 -25.74
N ARG A 30 -5.15 -35.31 -26.39
CA ARG A 30 -3.83 -35.26 -25.75
C ARG A 30 -3.71 -33.88 -25.09
N PRO A 31 -3.44 -33.82 -23.78
CA PRO A 31 -3.30 -32.52 -23.13
C PRO A 31 -2.28 -31.72 -23.93
N GLY A 32 -2.61 -30.46 -24.20
CA GLY A 32 -1.72 -29.54 -24.89
C GLY A 32 -0.38 -29.43 -24.15
N PRO A 33 0.65 -28.82 -24.77
CA PRO A 33 1.92 -28.62 -24.08
C PRO A 33 1.69 -27.87 -22.74
N PRO A 34 2.49 -28.16 -21.70
CA PRO A 34 2.40 -27.45 -20.44
C PRO A 34 2.51 -25.93 -20.64
N GLU A 35 1.62 -25.18 -20.00
CA GLU A 35 1.52 -23.72 -20.17
C GLU A 35 1.20 -23.04 -18.83
N ILE A 36 1.71 -21.81 -18.67
CA ILE A 36 1.29 -20.87 -17.63
C ILE A 36 0.41 -19.81 -18.28
N VAL A 37 -0.87 -19.77 -17.90
CA VAL A 37 -1.82 -18.77 -18.38
C VAL A 37 -2.00 -17.70 -17.31
N VAL A 38 -1.91 -16.42 -17.69
CA VAL A 38 -2.08 -15.29 -16.78
C VAL A 38 -3.14 -14.34 -17.33
N GLU A 39 -4.25 -14.19 -16.59
CA GLU A 39 -5.26 -13.17 -16.86
C GLU A 39 -5.05 -11.98 -15.91
N ARG A 40 -5.10 -10.78 -16.47
CA ARG A 40 -4.87 -9.53 -15.74
C ARG A 40 -5.74 -8.41 -16.32
N PRO A 41 -6.34 -7.54 -15.48
CA PRO A 41 -7.11 -6.38 -15.97
C PRO A 41 -6.24 -5.36 -16.70
N ASP A 42 -5.02 -5.15 -16.21
CA ASP A 42 -4.01 -4.25 -16.75
C ASP A 42 -2.59 -4.73 -16.32
N ASP A 43 -1.57 -3.97 -16.66
CA ASP A 43 -0.17 -4.25 -16.31
C ASP A 43 0.32 -3.50 -15.06
N LEU A 44 -0.56 -2.87 -14.29
CA LEU A 44 -0.18 -2.15 -13.08
C LEU A 44 0.16 -3.10 -11.92
N VAL A 45 1.10 -2.67 -11.07
CA VAL A 45 1.54 -3.44 -9.91
C VAL A 45 0.46 -3.55 -8.83
N ASP A 46 -0.52 -2.65 -8.81
CA ASP A 46 -1.66 -2.72 -7.88
C ASP A 46 -2.84 -3.55 -8.42
N SER A 47 -2.72 -4.10 -9.64
CA SER A 47 -3.73 -4.98 -10.23
C SER A 47 -3.42 -6.46 -9.98
N PRO A 48 -4.41 -7.26 -9.55
CA PRO A 48 -4.21 -8.69 -9.29
C PRO A 48 -4.05 -9.46 -10.60
N TRP A 49 -3.24 -10.52 -10.54
CA TRP A 49 -3.11 -11.50 -11.61
C TRP A 49 -3.82 -12.78 -11.22
N SER A 50 -4.54 -13.38 -12.16
CA SER A 50 -5.05 -14.74 -12.03
C SER A 50 -4.14 -15.66 -12.83
N ILE A 51 -3.56 -16.66 -12.17
CA ILE A 51 -2.55 -17.55 -12.75
C ILE A 51 -3.11 -18.98 -12.79
N TRP A 52 -2.97 -19.64 -13.93
CA TRP A 52 -3.30 -21.04 -14.13
C TRP A 52 -2.13 -21.82 -14.69
N LEU A 53 -2.02 -23.06 -14.25
CA LEU A 53 -1.22 -24.10 -14.89
C LEU A 53 -2.16 -24.96 -15.74
N ARG A 54 -1.79 -25.24 -16.99
CA ARG A 54 -2.54 -26.13 -17.89
C ARG A 54 -1.60 -27.09 -18.60
N GLY A 55 -2.10 -28.26 -18.99
CA GLY A 55 -1.33 -29.24 -19.76
C GLY A 55 -0.18 -29.93 -18.99
N PHE A 56 -0.15 -29.81 -17.65
CA PHE A 56 0.80 -30.53 -16.81
C PHE A 56 0.31 -31.97 -16.54
N PRO A 57 1.16 -32.90 -16.09
CA PRO A 57 0.70 -34.25 -15.75
C PRO A 57 -0.41 -34.19 -14.69
N PRO A 58 -1.50 -34.98 -14.82
CA PRO A 58 -2.58 -35.03 -13.83
C PRO A 58 -2.08 -35.45 -12.44
N ALA A 59 -2.72 -34.93 -11.38
CA ALA A 59 -2.43 -35.28 -9.98
C ALA A 59 -0.93 -35.22 -9.65
N SER A 60 -0.23 -34.22 -10.19
CA SER A 60 1.21 -34.11 -10.10
C SER A 60 1.63 -32.82 -9.41
N ARG A 61 2.79 -32.91 -8.74
CA ARG A 61 3.45 -31.75 -8.17
C ARG A 61 4.06 -30.90 -9.28
N VAL A 62 3.67 -29.62 -9.31
CA VAL A 62 4.26 -28.59 -10.15
C VAL A 62 4.83 -27.50 -9.24
N GLU A 63 6.10 -27.20 -9.40
CA GLU A 63 6.76 -26.07 -8.75
C GLU A 63 6.71 -24.86 -9.67
N VAL A 64 6.26 -23.73 -9.13
CA VAL A 64 6.21 -22.44 -9.82
C VAL A 64 7.18 -21.49 -9.15
N THR A 65 8.10 -20.91 -9.91
CA THR A 65 8.97 -19.82 -9.47
C THR A 65 8.49 -18.52 -10.09
N ALA A 66 8.51 -17.43 -9.32
CA ALA A 66 8.38 -16.07 -9.84
C ALA A 66 9.68 -15.30 -9.60
N THR A 67 10.19 -14.64 -10.64
CA THR A 67 11.40 -13.81 -10.57
C THR A 67 11.08 -12.42 -11.11
N VAL A 68 11.43 -11.38 -10.35
CA VAL A 68 11.37 -9.98 -10.78
C VAL A 68 12.78 -9.45 -10.95
N ALA A 69 13.09 -8.99 -12.15
CA ALA A 69 14.32 -8.25 -12.43
C ALA A 69 14.04 -6.73 -12.48
N GLY A 70 15.06 -5.91 -12.23
CA GLY A 70 14.95 -4.44 -12.34
C GLY A 70 14.36 -3.73 -11.12
N TRP A 71 14.08 -4.45 -10.03
CA TRP A 71 13.78 -3.84 -8.73
C TRP A 71 15.00 -3.85 -7.82
N GLY A 72 15.82 -2.81 -7.96
CA GLY A 72 17.16 -2.77 -7.37
C GLY A 72 18.16 -3.49 -8.28
N ARG A 73 19.31 -3.87 -7.72
CA ARG A 73 20.38 -4.56 -8.47
C ARG A 73 20.16 -6.08 -8.50
N ALA A 74 19.94 -6.68 -7.33
CA ALA A 74 19.64 -8.10 -7.22
C ALA A 74 18.17 -8.42 -7.57
N PRO A 75 17.89 -9.57 -8.20
CA PRO A 75 16.53 -10.00 -8.48
C PRO A 75 15.79 -10.39 -7.18
N TRP A 76 14.47 -10.26 -7.24
CA TRP A 76 13.56 -10.80 -6.24
C TRP A 76 12.99 -12.11 -6.73
N ARG A 77 12.92 -13.12 -5.87
CA ARG A 77 12.41 -14.43 -6.24
C ARG A 77 11.54 -15.04 -5.17
N SER A 78 10.50 -15.74 -5.59
CA SER A 78 9.73 -16.65 -4.75
C SER A 78 9.52 -17.98 -5.48
N TRP A 79 9.06 -18.98 -4.75
CA TRP A 79 8.53 -20.20 -5.36
C TRP A 79 7.43 -20.80 -4.51
N ALA A 80 6.56 -21.59 -5.14
CA ALA A 80 5.55 -22.40 -4.47
C ALA A 80 5.25 -23.68 -5.25
N ALA A 81 4.92 -24.75 -4.53
CA ALA A 81 4.52 -26.02 -5.10
C ALA A 81 3.01 -26.24 -4.98
N PHE A 82 2.41 -26.66 -6.08
CA PHE A 82 0.99 -26.93 -6.25
C PHE A 82 0.78 -28.34 -6.77
N GLU A 83 -0.44 -28.84 -6.60
CA GLU A 83 -0.89 -30.10 -7.17
C GLU A 83 -1.90 -29.79 -8.28
N THR A 84 -1.72 -30.42 -9.44
CA THR A 84 -2.68 -30.35 -10.53
C THR A 84 -3.86 -31.29 -10.29
N ASP A 85 -5.02 -30.95 -10.82
CA ASP A 85 -6.19 -31.81 -10.78
C ASP A 85 -6.08 -33.00 -11.77
N SER A 86 -7.17 -33.75 -11.92
CA SER A 86 -7.26 -34.88 -12.85
C SER A 86 -7.15 -34.48 -14.33
N ALA A 87 -7.35 -33.19 -14.65
CA ALA A 87 -7.17 -32.64 -15.99
C ALA A 87 -5.75 -32.12 -16.23
N GLY A 88 -4.88 -32.12 -15.20
CA GLY A 88 -3.55 -31.54 -15.31
C GLY A 88 -3.52 -30.02 -15.16
N GLU A 89 -4.54 -29.45 -14.50
CA GLU A 89 -4.70 -28.02 -14.31
C GLU A 89 -4.59 -27.59 -12.85
N ALA A 90 -4.17 -26.35 -12.60
CA ALA A 90 -4.25 -25.74 -11.29
C ALA A 90 -4.51 -24.24 -11.40
N ALA A 91 -5.61 -23.76 -10.83
CA ALA A 91 -5.88 -22.33 -10.67
C ALA A 91 -5.24 -21.83 -9.37
N LEU A 92 -4.16 -21.04 -9.44
CA LEU A 92 -3.36 -20.68 -8.25
C LEU A 92 -4.13 -19.79 -7.27
N ALA A 93 -5.17 -19.10 -7.73
CA ALA A 93 -6.07 -18.34 -6.87
C ALA A 93 -6.89 -19.21 -5.90
N LYS A 94 -7.01 -20.51 -6.17
CA LYS A 94 -7.80 -21.47 -5.38
C LYS A 94 -6.96 -22.66 -4.88
N ALA A 95 -5.87 -22.97 -5.57
CA ALA A 95 -4.99 -24.07 -5.21
C ALA A 95 -4.20 -23.75 -3.94
N THR A 96 -4.05 -24.75 -3.08
CA THR A 96 -3.24 -24.64 -1.86
C THR A 96 -1.77 -24.83 -2.23
N ALA A 97 -0.94 -23.81 -2.00
CA ALA A 97 0.51 -23.99 -1.98
C ALA A 97 0.90 -24.84 -0.77
N PHE A 98 1.44 -26.04 -0.98
CA PHE A 98 1.80 -26.96 0.11
C PHE A 98 3.30 -26.91 0.48
N ALA A 99 4.11 -26.17 -0.28
CA ALA A 99 5.51 -25.88 0.02
C ALA A 99 5.93 -24.62 -0.75
N GLY A 100 6.98 -23.95 -0.29
CA GLY A 100 7.50 -22.76 -0.95
C GLY A 100 7.87 -21.63 0.00
N SER A 101 8.12 -20.47 -0.61
CA SER A 101 8.21 -19.17 0.05
C SER A 101 6.92 -18.77 0.78
N TYR A 102 5.78 -19.40 0.43
CA TYR A 102 4.54 -19.33 1.19
C TYR A 102 3.77 -20.66 1.16
N ARG A 103 2.77 -20.79 2.04
CA ARG A 103 1.86 -21.93 2.13
C ARG A 103 0.41 -21.45 2.23
N GLY A 104 -0.53 -22.31 1.86
CA GLY A 104 -1.97 -21.99 1.87
C GLY A 104 -2.45 -21.43 0.53
N VAL A 105 -3.71 -20.96 0.51
CA VAL A 105 -4.32 -20.35 -0.68
C VAL A 105 -4.01 -18.86 -0.67
N SER A 106 -3.24 -18.39 -1.66
CA SER A 106 -2.94 -16.97 -1.84
C SER A 106 -2.78 -16.65 -3.33
N PRO A 107 -3.75 -15.97 -3.97
CA PRO A 107 -3.69 -15.68 -5.42
C PRO A 107 -2.43 -14.93 -5.84
N MET A 108 -1.96 -14.02 -4.99
CA MET A 108 -0.77 -13.21 -5.22
C MET A 108 0.40 -13.63 -4.30
N GLY A 109 0.36 -14.88 -3.81
CA GLY A 109 1.37 -15.50 -2.95
C GLY A 109 2.78 -15.35 -3.46
N LEU A 110 2.98 -15.67 -4.74
CA LEU A 110 4.27 -15.58 -5.41
C LEU A 110 4.85 -14.15 -5.42
N PHE A 111 4.06 -13.10 -5.27
CA PHE A 111 4.53 -11.72 -5.37
C PHE A 111 4.88 -11.13 -4.02
N TRP A 112 4.01 -11.29 -3.02
CA TRP A 112 4.30 -10.73 -1.69
C TRP A 112 5.38 -11.52 -0.95
N SER A 113 5.54 -12.81 -1.26
CA SER A 113 6.50 -13.69 -0.60
C SER A 113 7.89 -13.70 -1.27
N MET A 114 8.17 -12.79 -2.22
CA MET A 114 9.49 -12.77 -2.86
C MET A 114 10.55 -12.32 -1.87
N GLU A 115 11.72 -12.91 -1.94
CA GLU A 115 12.90 -12.54 -1.16
C GLU A 115 14.00 -12.07 -2.11
N ARG A 116 14.81 -11.11 -1.65
CA ARG A 116 15.99 -10.67 -2.39
C ARG A 116 17.04 -11.77 -2.36
N GLN A 117 17.65 -12.06 -3.52
CA GLN A 117 18.56 -13.20 -3.65
C GLN A 117 19.98 -12.95 -3.10
N GLU A 118 20.34 -11.70 -2.76
CA GLU A 118 21.64 -11.33 -2.19
C GLU A 118 21.48 -10.29 -1.07
N ASP A 119 22.34 -10.37 -0.05
CA ASP A 119 22.46 -9.43 1.08
C ASP A 119 23.13 -8.11 0.65
N GLU A 120 22.59 -7.44 -0.37
CA GLU A 120 23.06 -6.11 -0.73
C GLU A 120 22.35 -5.01 0.07
N THR A 121 23.11 -3.96 0.39
CA THR A 121 22.58 -2.66 0.83
C THR A 121 21.57 -2.13 -0.20
N ALA A 122 20.61 -1.32 0.28
CA ALA A 122 19.47 -0.84 -0.50
C ALA A 122 19.88 -0.28 -1.89
N GLY A 123 19.67 -1.08 -2.94
CA GLY A 123 19.68 -0.61 -4.33
C GLY A 123 18.53 0.37 -4.61
N PRO A 124 18.53 1.04 -5.78
CA PRO A 124 17.51 2.03 -6.12
C PRO A 124 16.10 1.42 -6.08
N ALA A 125 15.12 2.25 -5.69
CA ALA A 125 13.71 1.90 -5.66
C ALA A 125 13.21 1.35 -7.02
N MET A 126 12.10 0.61 -6.99
CA MET A 126 11.41 0.09 -8.18
C MET A 126 11.32 1.18 -9.25
N ALA A 127 11.74 0.87 -10.49
CA ALA A 127 11.78 1.84 -11.57
C ALA A 127 10.40 2.47 -11.76
N LEU A 128 10.31 3.78 -11.45
CA LEU A 128 9.06 4.54 -11.55
C LEU A 128 8.60 4.72 -13.00
N THR A 129 9.53 4.63 -13.94
CA THR A 129 9.31 4.74 -15.37
C THR A 129 9.68 3.42 -16.05
N GLY A 130 8.78 2.90 -16.88
CA GLY A 130 8.98 1.64 -17.60
C GLY A 130 8.24 0.46 -16.97
N ALA A 131 8.49 -0.71 -17.55
CA ALA A 131 8.04 -1.98 -16.99
C ALA A 131 9.19 -2.67 -16.27
N PHE A 132 8.87 -3.43 -15.23
CA PHE A 132 9.76 -4.44 -14.67
C PHE A 132 9.22 -5.83 -15.04
N PRO A 133 10.04 -6.66 -15.71
CA PRO A 133 9.61 -7.98 -16.18
C PRO A 133 9.48 -8.94 -15.00
N VAL A 134 8.40 -9.73 -15.02
CA VAL A 134 8.16 -10.87 -14.13
C VAL A 134 8.24 -12.13 -14.95
N THR A 135 9.23 -12.97 -14.67
CA THR A 135 9.34 -14.30 -15.28
C THR A 135 8.72 -15.32 -14.33
N LEU A 136 7.72 -16.05 -14.83
CA LEU A 136 7.14 -17.21 -14.17
C LEU A 136 7.66 -18.47 -14.87
N THR A 137 8.24 -19.38 -14.10
CA THR A 137 8.61 -20.72 -14.58
C THR A 137 7.84 -21.77 -13.80
N ALA A 138 7.39 -22.81 -14.48
CA ALA A 138 6.69 -23.94 -13.88
C ALA A 138 7.31 -25.25 -14.33
N GLY A 139 7.53 -26.18 -13.41
CA GLY A 139 8.19 -27.46 -13.69
C GLY A 139 7.64 -28.62 -12.86
N SER A 140 7.45 -29.77 -13.50
CA SER A 140 7.13 -31.04 -12.83
C SER A 140 8.35 -31.97 -12.80
N ARG A 141 8.33 -32.97 -11.90
CA ARG A 141 9.36 -34.01 -11.84
C ARG A 141 9.45 -34.85 -13.13
N GLY A 142 8.37 -34.95 -13.89
CA GLY A 142 8.31 -35.69 -15.16
C GLY A 142 8.88 -34.94 -16.36
N GLY A 143 9.52 -33.77 -16.16
CA GLY A 143 10.15 -32.99 -17.22
C GLY A 143 9.23 -32.00 -17.93
N ALA A 144 7.92 -32.01 -17.66
CA ALA A 144 6.99 -30.98 -18.15
C ALA A 144 7.40 -29.60 -17.59
N ARG A 145 7.56 -28.61 -18.48
CA ARG A 145 8.01 -27.26 -18.15
C ARG A 145 7.25 -26.22 -18.97
N ALA A 146 7.04 -25.05 -18.37
CA ALA A 146 6.52 -23.87 -19.02
C ALA A 146 7.21 -22.62 -18.47
N GLU A 147 7.32 -21.59 -19.30
CA GLU A 147 7.88 -20.29 -18.93
C GLU A 147 7.12 -19.18 -19.64
N ILE A 148 6.85 -18.09 -18.92
CA ILE A 148 6.30 -16.87 -19.49
C ILE A 148 6.94 -15.66 -18.81
N THR A 149 7.19 -14.60 -19.57
CA THR A 149 7.61 -13.30 -19.02
C THR A 149 6.56 -12.24 -19.34
N LEU A 150 6.15 -11.51 -18.31
CA LEU A 150 5.10 -10.49 -18.38
C LEU A 150 5.56 -9.22 -17.65
N ASP A 151 5.26 -8.08 -18.24
CA ASP A 151 5.59 -6.78 -17.65
C ASP A 151 4.63 -6.39 -16.53
N ARG A 152 5.16 -5.80 -15.45
CA ARG A 152 4.42 -5.00 -14.47
C ARG A 152 4.91 -3.55 -14.45
N ARG A 153 4.05 -2.61 -14.09
CA ARG A 153 4.32 -1.16 -14.13
C ARG A 153 3.83 -0.43 -12.88
N LEU A 154 4.47 0.68 -12.56
CA LEU A 154 4.00 1.63 -11.53
C LEU A 154 3.11 2.74 -12.08
N ALA A 155 3.17 2.97 -13.40
CA ALA A 155 2.39 3.98 -14.09
C ALA A 155 1.84 3.40 -15.39
N SER A 156 0.57 3.66 -15.70
CA SER A 156 -0.04 3.24 -16.95
C SER A 156 0.61 3.99 -18.12
N ALA A 157 0.53 3.40 -19.33
CA ALA A 157 0.98 4.07 -20.53
C ALA A 157 0.36 5.47 -20.67
N GLY A 158 1.19 6.46 -21.00
CA GLY A 158 0.78 7.86 -21.18
C GLY A 158 0.64 8.70 -19.91
N VAL A 159 0.75 8.12 -18.70
CA VAL A 159 0.88 8.94 -17.49
C VAL A 159 2.17 9.77 -17.60
N THR A 160 2.02 11.09 -17.42
CA THR A 160 3.17 12.00 -17.47
C THR A 160 3.74 12.18 -16.08
N ARG A 161 5.06 12.31 -16.00
CA ARG A 161 5.81 12.65 -14.79
C ARG A 161 6.53 13.97 -15.02
N ARG A 162 6.33 14.93 -14.13
CA ARG A 162 6.99 16.24 -14.16
C ARG A 162 7.50 16.61 -12.78
N ASP A 163 8.82 16.78 -12.65
CA ASP A 163 9.38 17.34 -11.43
C ASP A 163 8.97 18.82 -11.30
N VAL A 164 8.66 19.24 -10.07
CA VAL A 164 8.15 20.56 -9.72
C VAL A 164 9.17 21.23 -8.82
N GLN A 165 9.66 22.38 -9.27
CA GLN A 165 10.44 23.33 -8.49
C GLN A 165 10.04 24.73 -8.94
N ALA A 166 8.86 25.17 -8.49
CA ALA A 166 8.23 26.41 -8.92
C ALA A 166 7.44 27.02 -7.77
N ASP A 167 7.50 28.35 -7.63
CA ASP A 167 6.73 29.11 -6.63
C ASP A 167 6.92 28.60 -5.19
N GLY A 168 8.14 28.16 -4.88
CA GLY A 168 8.49 27.58 -3.58
C GLY A 168 8.06 26.12 -3.39
N VAL A 169 7.26 25.54 -4.29
CA VAL A 169 6.78 24.16 -4.23
C VAL A 169 7.81 23.20 -4.80
N VAL A 170 8.14 22.14 -4.05
CA VAL A 170 9.09 21.11 -4.46
C VAL A 170 8.45 19.72 -4.41
N GLY A 171 8.46 19.00 -5.53
CA GLY A 171 7.89 17.65 -5.60
C GLY A 171 7.90 17.07 -7.01
N THR A 172 7.05 16.06 -7.24
CA THR A 172 6.84 15.47 -8.57
C THR A 172 5.35 15.32 -8.84
N LEU A 173 4.87 15.89 -9.94
CA LEU A 173 3.49 15.77 -10.41
C LEU A 173 3.37 14.62 -11.40
N PHE A 174 2.42 13.72 -11.14
CA PHE A 174 1.95 12.71 -12.07
C PHE A 174 0.57 13.10 -12.61
N THR A 175 0.39 13.12 -13.92
CA THR A 175 -0.88 13.48 -14.56
C THR A 175 -1.43 12.30 -15.38
N PRO A 176 -2.72 11.97 -15.27
CA PRO A 176 -3.36 10.94 -16.11
C PRO A 176 -3.18 11.20 -17.60
N ALA A 177 -3.14 10.14 -18.40
CA ALA A 177 -3.05 10.21 -19.86
C ALA A 177 -4.31 10.80 -20.52
N SER A 178 -5.46 10.67 -19.85
CA SER A 178 -6.74 11.17 -20.35
C SER A 178 -6.81 12.70 -20.31
N PRO A 179 -7.62 13.34 -21.18
CA PRO A 179 -7.85 14.77 -21.13
C PRO A 179 -8.36 15.22 -19.75
N GLY A 180 -7.79 16.30 -19.23
CA GLY A 180 -8.19 16.92 -17.96
C GLY A 180 -9.42 17.83 -18.07
N PRO A 181 -9.74 18.58 -16.99
CA PRO A 181 -9.05 18.60 -15.69
C PRO A 181 -9.31 17.31 -14.92
N HIS A 182 -8.44 16.96 -13.96
CA HIS A 182 -8.54 15.77 -13.09
C HIS A 182 -8.71 16.16 -11.62
N PRO A 183 -9.41 15.38 -10.79
CA PRO A 183 -9.34 15.57 -9.33
C PRO A 183 -7.89 15.41 -8.88
N ALA A 184 -7.47 16.12 -7.84
CA ALA A 184 -6.08 16.11 -7.41
C ALA A 184 -5.86 15.42 -6.06
N VAL A 185 -4.68 14.84 -5.89
CA VAL A 185 -4.23 14.22 -4.64
C VAL A 185 -2.82 14.68 -4.30
N ILE A 186 -2.61 15.18 -3.08
CA ILE A 186 -1.28 15.44 -2.53
C ILE A 186 -0.82 14.17 -1.80
N VAL A 187 0.38 13.68 -2.12
CA VAL A 187 0.95 12.44 -1.57
C VAL A 187 2.20 12.77 -0.74
N LEU A 188 2.19 12.40 0.54
CA LEU A 188 3.18 12.78 1.55
C LEU A 188 3.97 11.57 2.05
N ALA A 189 5.31 11.66 1.95
CA ALA A 189 6.24 10.66 2.47
C ALA A 189 6.31 10.68 4.02
N GLY A 190 7.04 9.74 4.62
CA GLY A 190 7.25 9.65 6.07
C GLY A 190 8.53 10.35 6.56
N SER A 191 9.06 9.92 7.71
CA SER A 191 10.28 10.48 8.35
C SER A 191 11.57 10.34 7.53
N GLY A 192 11.54 9.58 6.43
CA GLY A 192 12.66 9.48 5.49
C GLY A 192 12.86 10.75 4.65
N GLY A 193 11.85 11.60 4.50
CA GLY A 193 11.88 12.74 3.58
C GLY A 193 11.86 12.33 2.12
N GLY A 194 12.15 13.28 1.23
CA GLY A 194 11.96 13.06 -0.21
C GLY A 194 10.48 13.02 -0.61
N ALA A 195 10.19 12.38 -1.73
CA ALA A 195 8.86 12.26 -2.31
C ALA A 195 8.40 10.79 -2.39
N TRP A 196 7.11 10.53 -2.11
CA TRP A 196 6.54 9.19 -2.18
C TRP A 196 5.91 8.94 -3.56
N LEU A 197 6.77 8.54 -4.49
CA LEU A 197 6.46 8.57 -5.93
C LEU A 197 5.54 7.43 -6.40
N SER A 198 5.67 6.22 -5.82
CA SER A 198 4.94 5.04 -6.29
C SER A 198 3.41 5.16 -6.16
N PRO A 199 2.84 5.56 -5.00
CA PRO A 199 1.39 5.76 -4.92
C PRO A 199 0.90 6.92 -5.79
N ALA A 200 1.69 7.98 -5.96
CA ALA A 200 1.32 9.09 -6.84
C ALA A 200 1.19 8.63 -8.31
N ALA A 201 2.14 7.82 -8.79
CA ALA A 201 2.08 7.21 -10.12
C ALA A 201 0.85 6.29 -10.30
N LEU A 202 0.54 5.48 -9.29
CA LEU A 202 -0.65 4.62 -9.30
C LEU A 202 -1.94 5.45 -9.30
N LEU A 203 -2.05 6.47 -8.45
CA LEU A 203 -3.22 7.37 -8.42
C LEU A 203 -3.44 8.09 -9.76
N ALA A 204 -2.36 8.50 -10.44
CA ALA A 204 -2.45 9.06 -11.79
C ALA A 204 -2.94 8.04 -12.82
N SER A 205 -2.56 6.78 -12.66
CA SER A 205 -3.09 5.67 -13.47
C SER A 205 -4.56 5.37 -13.16
N ARG A 206 -5.09 5.84 -12.02
CA ARG A 206 -6.50 5.74 -11.59
C ARG A 206 -7.28 7.06 -11.78
N GLY A 207 -6.74 8.03 -12.52
CA GLY A 207 -7.47 9.23 -12.96
C GLY A 207 -7.34 10.46 -12.06
N TYR A 208 -6.35 10.50 -11.16
CA TYR A 208 -6.06 11.65 -10.30
C TYR A 208 -4.78 12.39 -10.72
N ALA A 209 -4.79 13.72 -10.75
CA ALA A 209 -3.53 14.46 -10.79
C ALA A 209 -2.84 14.35 -9.42
N ALA A 210 -1.73 13.63 -9.34
CA ALA A 210 -1.10 13.30 -8.06
C ALA A 210 0.22 14.04 -7.86
N LEU A 211 0.28 14.92 -6.87
CA LEU A 211 1.50 15.64 -6.48
C LEU A 211 2.18 14.91 -5.32
N ALA A 212 3.26 14.19 -5.61
CA ALA A 212 4.16 13.70 -4.57
C ALA A 212 4.97 14.89 -4.02
N LEU A 213 4.47 15.49 -2.95
CA LEU A 213 4.99 16.74 -2.39
C LEU A 213 6.14 16.43 -1.44
N GLY A 214 7.32 16.97 -1.74
CA GLY A 214 8.44 16.99 -0.81
C GLY A 214 8.22 18.08 0.25
N TYR A 215 8.68 17.85 1.47
CA TYR A 215 8.66 18.87 2.53
C TYR A 215 9.99 18.98 3.29
N PHE A 216 10.91 18.03 3.11
CA PHE A 216 12.30 18.08 3.56
C PHE A 216 13.15 17.03 2.79
N ARG A 217 14.47 17.17 2.83
CA ARG A 217 15.46 16.33 2.12
C ARG A 217 15.26 16.27 0.61
N MET A 218 14.90 17.40 0.03
CA MET A 218 14.94 17.64 -1.41
C MET A 218 15.62 18.98 -1.70
N PRO A 219 16.19 19.19 -2.90
CA PRO A 219 16.81 20.46 -3.25
C PRO A 219 15.87 21.65 -3.00
N GLY A 220 16.35 22.63 -2.23
CA GLY A 220 15.57 23.82 -1.86
C GLY A 220 14.65 23.66 -0.64
N LEU A 221 14.60 22.48 -0.01
CA LEU A 221 13.84 22.21 1.21
C LEU A 221 14.78 21.98 2.41
N PRO A 222 14.26 22.05 3.66
CA PRO A 222 15.05 21.76 4.87
C PRO A 222 15.72 20.38 4.84
N HIS A 223 16.87 20.25 5.50
CA HIS A 223 17.64 19.02 5.62
C HIS A 223 17.03 18.01 6.61
N GLY A 224 16.25 18.51 7.58
CA GLY A 224 15.55 17.70 8.57
C GLY A 224 14.06 18.02 8.64
N LEU A 225 13.31 17.16 9.30
CA LEU A 225 11.94 17.41 9.73
C LEU A 225 11.96 18.35 10.94
N VAL A 226 12.27 19.62 10.69
CA VAL A 226 12.47 20.64 11.72
C VAL A 226 11.86 21.96 11.25
N ASN A 227 11.00 22.54 12.09
CA ASN A 227 10.39 23.85 11.94
C ASN A 227 9.76 24.09 10.56
N ILE A 228 9.08 23.08 10.01
CA ILE A 228 8.43 23.16 8.70
C ILE A 228 7.10 23.93 8.88
N PRO A 229 6.88 25.04 8.14
CA PRO A 229 5.69 25.86 8.28
C PRO A 229 4.49 25.21 7.59
N ILE A 230 3.31 25.28 8.22
CA ILE A 230 2.04 24.88 7.58
C ILE A 230 1.78 25.69 6.31
N GLU A 231 2.24 26.94 6.29
CA GLU A 231 2.13 27.88 5.17
C GLU A 231 2.82 27.35 3.89
N TYR A 232 3.84 26.47 4.01
CA TYR A 232 4.43 25.80 2.84
C TYR A 232 3.39 24.95 2.10
N PHE A 233 2.51 24.27 2.83
CA PHE A 233 1.49 23.41 2.26
C PHE A 233 0.29 24.21 1.72
N GLU A 234 -0.03 25.36 2.33
CA GLU A 234 -1.00 26.32 1.79
C GLU A 234 -0.53 26.87 0.43
N ALA A 235 0.75 27.20 0.31
CA ALA A 235 1.35 27.61 -0.97
C ALA A 235 1.31 26.47 -2.00
N ALA A 236 1.59 25.24 -1.60
CA ALA A 236 1.48 24.07 -2.50
C ALA A 236 0.04 23.82 -2.99
N ILE A 237 -0.96 24.01 -2.14
CA ILE A 237 -2.38 23.91 -2.51
C ILE A 237 -2.78 25.04 -3.46
N THR A 238 -2.34 26.28 -3.18
CA THR A 238 -2.54 27.43 -4.08
C THR A 238 -1.97 27.15 -5.47
N TRP A 239 -0.70 26.74 -5.53
CA TRP A 239 -0.03 26.36 -6.78
C TRP A 239 -0.78 25.26 -7.52
N LEU A 240 -1.28 24.24 -6.81
CA LEU A 240 -2.03 23.14 -7.41
C LEU A 240 -3.33 23.64 -8.04
N ARG A 241 -4.06 24.54 -7.37
CA ARG A 241 -5.29 25.14 -7.89
C ARG A 241 -5.06 26.01 -9.12
N GLU A 242 -3.99 26.79 -9.12
CA GLU A 242 -3.66 27.70 -10.22
C GLU A 242 -3.08 26.96 -11.45
N THR A 243 -2.17 26.02 -11.20
CA THR A 243 -1.41 25.35 -12.26
C THR A 243 -2.11 24.11 -12.79
N VAL A 244 -2.61 23.26 -11.90
CA VAL A 244 -3.22 21.97 -12.27
C VAL A 244 -4.73 22.11 -12.49
N ARG A 245 -5.37 23.10 -11.85
CA ARG A 245 -6.82 23.37 -11.91
C ARG A 245 -7.64 22.11 -11.67
N PRO A 246 -7.61 21.55 -10.44
CA PRO A 246 -8.25 20.29 -10.13
C PRO A 246 -9.73 20.32 -10.50
N ARG A 247 -10.22 19.22 -11.08
CA ARG A 247 -11.64 19.06 -11.42
C ARG A 247 -12.49 19.28 -10.18
N GLU A 248 -13.51 20.15 -10.28
CA GLU A 248 -14.42 20.47 -9.17
C GLU A 248 -13.68 21.04 -7.94
N ASP A 249 -12.50 21.63 -8.11
CA ASP A 249 -11.60 22.05 -7.02
C ASP A 249 -11.27 20.90 -6.03
N PHE A 250 -11.40 19.64 -6.45
CA PHE A 250 -11.23 18.50 -5.55
C PHE A 250 -9.76 18.24 -5.26
N ILE A 251 -9.37 18.31 -3.98
CA ILE A 251 -8.04 18.02 -3.46
C ILE A 251 -8.17 17.06 -2.27
N ALA A 252 -7.60 15.86 -2.40
CA ALA A 252 -7.40 14.96 -1.27
C ALA A 252 -5.94 14.96 -0.82
N VAL A 253 -5.68 14.55 0.42
CA VAL A 253 -4.33 14.33 0.93
C VAL A 253 -4.17 12.89 1.38
N ILE A 254 -3.07 12.25 0.96
CA ILE A 254 -2.68 10.91 1.37
C ILE A 254 -1.29 10.98 1.98
N GLY A 255 -1.09 10.36 3.12
CA GLY A 255 0.22 10.30 3.75
C GLY A 255 0.47 9.02 4.52
N VAL A 256 1.76 8.69 4.71
CA VAL A 256 2.21 7.50 5.45
C VAL A 256 3.10 7.89 6.62
N SER A 257 2.93 7.24 7.77
CA SER A 257 3.78 7.45 8.96
C SER A 257 3.75 8.93 9.41
N ARG A 258 4.90 9.62 9.52
CA ARG A 258 4.96 11.08 9.72
C ARG A 258 4.20 11.89 8.66
N GLY A 259 4.09 11.37 7.43
CA GLY A 259 3.24 11.94 6.38
C GLY A 259 1.75 11.72 6.65
N GLY A 260 1.38 10.63 7.32
CA GLY A 260 0.02 10.35 7.77
C GLY A 260 -0.39 11.27 8.93
N GLU A 261 0.51 11.50 9.89
CA GLU A 261 0.39 12.56 10.90
C GLU A 261 0.19 13.93 10.24
N LEU A 262 1.04 14.28 9.27
CA LEU A 262 0.94 15.53 8.53
C LEU A 262 -0.38 15.63 7.75
N ALA A 263 -0.81 14.57 7.07
CA ALA A 263 -2.06 14.56 6.32
C ALA A 263 -3.27 14.92 7.20
N LEU A 264 -3.33 14.36 8.42
CA LEU A 264 -4.35 14.70 9.42
C LEU A 264 -4.22 16.16 9.88
N LEU A 265 -2.99 16.63 10.14
CA LEU A 265 -2.74 18.02 10.54
C LEU A 265 -3.16 19.03 9.46
N LEU A 266 -2.82 18.77 8.19
CA LEU A 266 -3.21 19.62 7.07
C LEU A 266 -4.73 19.63 6.91
N ALA A 267 -5.38 18.47 6.94
CA ALA A 267 -6.83 18.36 6.82
C ALA A 267 -7.57 19.12 7.94
N ALA A 268 -6.98 19.23 9.13
CA ALA A 268 -7.52 19.99 10.26
C ALA A 268 -7.24 21.51 10.17
N SER A 269 -6.24 21.91 9.39
CA SER A 269 -5.73 23.30 9.34
C SER A 269 -6.12 24.04 8.07
N ILE A 270 -6.31 23.33 6.95
CA ILE A 270 -6.49 23.90 5.62
C ILE A 270 -7.88 23.49 5.08
N PRO A 271 -8.86 24.41 5.04
CA PRO A 271 -10.24 24.13 4.63
C PRO A 271 -10.43 23.63 3.20
N GLU A 272 -9.45 23.86 2.32
CA GLU A 272 -9.46 23.45 0.91
C GLU A 272 -9.31 21.94 0.72
N ILE A 273 -8.81 21.22 1.73
CA ILE A 273 -8.66 19.76 1.67
C ILE A 273 -10.02 19.09 1.81
N ASN A 274 -10.40 18.32 0.80
CA ASN A 274 -11.72 17.71 0.71
C ASN A 274 -11.80 16.28 1.23
N ALA A 275 -10.67 15.57 1.34
CA ALA A 275 -10.64 14.21 1.89
C ALA A 275 -9.22 13.87 2.37
N VAL A 276 -9.13 12.97 3.35
CA VAL A 276 -7.84 12.53 3.89
C VAL A 276 -7.75 11.02 4.03
N VAL A 277 -6.61 10.46 3.62
CA VAL A 277 -6.24 9.05 3.83
C VAL A 277 -4.90 9.00 4.57
N ALA A 278 -4.87 8.35 5.73
CA ALA A 278 -3.70 8.32 6.58
C ALA A 278 -3.27 6.88 6.86
N TYR A 279 -2.13 6.47 6.30
CA TYR A 279 -1.51 5.16 6.47
C TYR A 279 -0.56 5.14 7.66
N VAL A 280 -0.72 4.12 8.50
CA VAL A 280 -0.02 3.92 9.78
C VAL A 280 0.20 5.24 10.53
N PRO A 281 -0.84 6.07 10.72
CA PRO A 281 -0.69 7.48 11.04
C PRO A 281 -0.52 7.72 12.54
N SER A 282 -0.37 9.00 12.90
CA SER A 282 -0.51 9.46 14.27
C SER A 282 -1.60 10.52 14.44
N GLY A 283 -2.49 10.33 15.42
CA GLY A 283 -3.47 11.33 15.86
C GLY A 283 -2.91 12.41 16.79
N VAL A 284 -1.63 12.33 17.15
CA VAL A 284 -0.87 13.33 17.91
C VAL A 284 0.38 13.77 17.15
N LEU A 285 0.87 14.97 17.41
CA LEU A 285 2.08 15.49 16.79
C LEU A 285 3.33 14.92 17.48
N PHE A 286 4.32 14.52 16.69
CA PHE A 286 5.63 14.11 17.19
C PHE A 286 6.70 15.17 16.97
N GLY A 287 7.76 15.08 17.77
CA GLY A 287 8.88 16.01 17.75
C GLY A 287 9.66 16.04 16.43
N PRO A 288 10.62 16.98 16.33
CA PRO A 288 11.49 17.13 15.17
C PRO A 288 12.36 15.89 14.96
N PHE A 289 12.83 15.69 13.72
CA PHE A 289 13.72 14.59 13.38
C PHE A 289 14.77 15.00 12.34
N GLY A 290 16.03 14.64 12.56
CA GLY A 290 17.15 15.08 11.71
C GLY A 290 17.73 16.44 12.10
N PRO A 291 18.64 17.00 11.30
CA PRO A 291 19.34 18.26 11.61
C PRO A 291 18.45 19.50 11.41
N SER A 292 18.72 20.56 12.17
CA SER A 292 18.20 21.91 11.88
C SER A 292 19.00 22.56 10.75
N GLU A 293 18.43 23.60 10.12
CA GLU A 293 19.18 24.44 9.19
C GLU A 293 20.32 25.21 9.89
N PRO A 294 21.45 25.45 9.22
CA PRO A 294 22.53 26.28 9.76
C PRO A 294 22.00 27.66 10.20
N GLY A 295 22.23 28.02 11.45
CA GLY A 295 21.79 29.30 12.03
C GLY A 295 20.35 29.34 12.54
N ASP A 296 19.57 28.26 12.43
CA ASP A 296 18.23 28.19 13.02
C ASP A 296 18.29 27.94 14.53
N ASN A 297 18.13 29.03 15.30
CA ASN A 297 18.15 29.03 16.76
C ASN A 297 16.74 28.95 17.39
N ARG A 298 15.69 28.71 16.61
CA ARG A 298 14.32 28.58 17.14
C ARG A 298 14.18 27.31 17.99
N PRO A 299 13.24 27.28 18.96
CA PRO A 299 12.83 26.03 19.59
C PRO A 299 12.46 25.00 18.52
N ARG A 300 13.01 23.79 18.62
CA ARG A 300 12.85 22.77 17.58
C ARG A 300 11.49 22.08 17.73
N ALA A 301 10.62 22.25 16.75
CA ALA A 301 9.43 21.44 16.55
C ALA A 301 9.50 20.74 15.18
N ALA A 302 8.66 19.74 14.92
CA ALA A 302 8.51 19.24 13.55
C ALA A 302 7.79 20.28 12.68
N TRP A 303 6.72 20.85 13.23
CA TRP A 303 5.78 21.71 12.53
C TRP A 303 5.67 23.07 13.23
N THR A 304 5.48 24.11 12.43
CA THR A 304 5.20 25.47 12.92
C THR A 304 3.97 26.02 12.22
N HIS A 305 3.22 26.87 12.92
CA HIS A 305 2.13 27.63 12.33
C HIS A 305 2.28 29.10 12.75
N ARG A 306 2.36 30.00 11.77
CA ARG A 306 2.63 31.44 11.96
C ARG A 306 3.88 31.70 12.78
N GLY A 307 4.94 30.94 12.47
CA GLY A 307 6.24 31.01 13.16
C GLY A 307 6.25 30.44 14.58
N ARG A 308 5.12 29.92 15.10
CA ARG A 308 5.06 29.30 16.43
C ARG A 308 5.20 27.78 16.33
N PRO A 309 6.03 27.14 17.17
CA PRO A 309 6.13 25.68 17.21
C PRO A 309 4.80 25.07 17.64
N LEU A 310 4.36 24.00 16.95
CA LEU A 310 3.21 23.22 17.39
C LEU A 310 3.64 22.25 18.51
N PRO A 311 2.83 22.11 19.57
CA PRO A 311 3.15 21.22 20.68
C PRO A 311 3.18 19.76 20.22
N HIS A 312 4.08 18.98 20.79
CA HIS A 312 4.26 17.57 20.41
C HIS A 312 4.31 16.65 21.63
N LEU A 313 4.04 15.36 21.41
CA LEU A 313 3.84 14.39 22.49
C LEU A 313 5.04 14.28 23.44
N GLY A 314 6.26 14.36 22.90
CA GLY A 314 7.50 14.29 23.68
C GLY A 314 7.81 15.54 24.54
N GLU A 315 7.13 16.67 24.33
CA GLU A 315 7.41 17.91 25.05
C GLU A 315 6.90 17.80 26.50
N ASN A 316 7.80 17.89 27.48
CA ASN A 316 7.48 17.77 28.91
C ASN A 316 6.65 16.51 29.26
N ASN A 317 6.87 15.41 28.53
CA ASN A 317 6.17 14.15 28.76
C ASN A 317 6.66 13.50 30.05
N ARG A 318 5.75 13.23 30.99
CA ARG A 318 6.10 12.69 32.33
C ARG A 318 6.29 11.17 32.34
N THR A 319 5.88 10.49 31.29
CA THR A 319 5.84 9.01 31.26
C THR A 319 6.75 8.41 30.21
N VAL A 320 7.48 9.24 29.45
CA VAL A 320 8.47 8.75 28.48
C VAL A 320 9.55 7.95 29.20
N ASP A 321 9.76 6.73 28.74
CA ASP A 321 10.82 5.85 29.20
C ASP A 321 11.68 5.42 28.00
N TRP A 322 12.83 6.08 27.85
CA TRP A 322 13.79 5.78 26.79
C TRP A 322 14.49 4.43 26.99
N SER A 323 14.47 3.86 28.21
CA SER A 323 15.04 2.54 28.47
C SER A 323 14.19 1.41 27.88
N ALA A 324 12.95 1.70 27.50
CA ALA A 324 12.06 0.74 26.84
C ALA A 324 12.51 0.33 25.43
N VAL A 325 13.46 1.05 24.83
CA VAL A 325 14.04 0.72 23.52
C VAL A 325 15.48 0.26 23.70
N ASP A 326 15.77 -0.98 23.27
CA ASP A 326 17.14 -1.44 23.15
C ASP A 326 17.79 -0.81 21.92
N GLN A 327 18.61 0.22 22.15
CA GLN A 327 19.34 0.93 21.10
C GLN A 327 20.45 0.08 20.46
N LYS A 328 20.85 -1.05 21.07
CA LYS A 328 21.85 -1.98 20.50
C LYS A 328 21.21 -3.04 19.62
N ARG A 329 19.90 -3.29 19.76
CA ARG A 329 19.15 -4.21 18.90
C ARG A 329 19.21 -3.74 17.45
N THR A 330 19.44 -4.69 16.53
CA THR A 330 19.32 -4.48 15.08
C THR A 330 18.47 -5.61 14.49
N PRO A 331 17.32 -5.33 13.83
CA PRO A 331 16.73 -4.02 13.64
C PRO A 331 16.12 -3.43 14.94
N ILE A 332 16.14 -2.11 15.08
CA ILE A 332 15.59 -1.39 16.24
C ILE A 332 14.07 -1.44 16.22
N VAL A 333 13.45 -1.62 17.38
CA VAL A 333 12.00 -1.54 17.59
C VAL A 333 11.71 -0.37 18.50
N GLU A 334 10.94 0.61 18.02
CA GLU A 334 10.64 1.85 18.76
C GLU A 334 9.24 1.85 19.38
N ARG A 335 8.35 0.93 19.00
CA ARG A 335 6.96 0.86 19.48
C ARG A 335 6.82 1.07 20.99
N SER A 336 7.70 0.45 21.78
CA SER A 336 7.64 0.47 23.24
C SER A 336 7.81 1.88 23.84
N VAL A 337 8.73 2.72 23.33
CA VAL A 337 8.90 4.08 23.85
C VAL A 337 7.67 4.94 23.56
N TYR A 338 7.05 4.78 22.39
CA TYR A 338 5.83 5.51 22.07
C TYR A 338 4.66 5.09 22.97
N LEU A 339 4.54 3.80 23.30
CA LEU A 339 3.54 3.31 24.26
C LEU A 339 3.74 3.89 25.66
N THR A 340 4.98 4.17 26.09
CA THR A 340 5.22 4.83 27.38
C THR A 340 4.82 6.30 27.34
N MET A 341 5.12 7.01 26.24
CA MET A 341 4.69 8.41 26.04
C MET A 341 3.17 8.58 26.08
N LEU A 342 2.41 7.63 25.53
CA LEU A 342 0.93 7.67 25.48
C LEU A 342 0.24 7.53 26.85
N ARG A 343 0.99 7.22 27.92
CA ARG A 343 0.44 7.14 29.29
C ARG A 343 0.21 8.53 29.89
N ASP A 344 0.93 9.55 29.45
CA ASP A 344 0.72 10.94 29.87
C ASP A 344 -0.47 11.56 29.11
N ARG A 345 -1.66 11.47 29.71
CA ARG A 345 -2.91 11.97 29.13
C ARG A 345 -2.87 13.46 28.80
N ASP A 346 -2.19 14.25 29.64
CA ASP A 346 -2.08 15.70 29.42
C ASP A 346 -1.18 16.01 28.22
N ALA A 347 -0.13 15.21 28.02
CA ALA A 347 0.72 15.31 26.83
C ALA A 347 -0.03 14.86 25.57
N VAL A 348 -0.83 13.80 25.66
CA VAL A 348 -1.68 13.33 24.56
C VAL A 348 -2.68 14.40 24.15
N GLU A 349 -3.43 14.98 25.09
CA GLU A 349 -4.42 16.02 24.75
C GLU A 349 -3.75 17.27 24.16
N ARG A 350 -2.68 17.76 24.78
CA ARG A 350 -1.93 18.94 24.30
C ARG A 350 -1.41 18.77 22.86
N SER A 351 -0.98 17.57 22.50
CA SER A 351 -0.39 17.27 21.19
C SER A 351 -1.37 16.66 20.18
N SER A 352 -2.63 16.45 20.56
CA SER A 352 -3.64 15.88 19.69
C SER A 352 -3.96 16.78 18.50
N ILE A 353 -4.01 16.18 17.32
CA ILE A 353 -4.41 16.85 16.09
C ILE A 353 -5.93 17.11 16.16
N PRO A 354 -6.41 18.34 15.96
CA PRO A 354 -7.83 18.68 16.02
C PRO A 354 -8.56 18.27 14.73
N ILE A 355 -8.49 16.97 14.40
CA ILE A 355 -8.98 16.40 13.14
C ILE A 355 -10.50 16.59 12.94
N GLU A 356 -11.28 16.78 14.00
CA GLU A 356 -12.70 17.16 13.95
C GLU A 356 -12.98 18.47 13.20
N ARG A 357 -11.94 19.29 12.98
CA ARG A 357 -12.05 20.55 12.23
C ARG A 357 -12.00 20.36 10.71
N THR A 358 -11.68 19.16 10.23
CA THR A 358 -11.62 18.91 8.80
C THR A 358 -13.00 19.06 8.15
N ARG A 359 -13.03 19.37 6.84
CA ARG A 359 -14.26 19.59 6.07
C ARG A 359 -14.57 18.45 5.10
N GLY A 360 -14.07 17.26 5.39
CA GLY A 360 -14.17 16.10 4.51
C GLY A 360 -14.13 14.77 5.25
N PRO A 361 -14.37 13.67 4.51
CA PRO A 361 -14.26 12.34 5.07
C PRO A 361 -12.81 11.96 5.40
N VAL A 362 -12.66 11.00 6.33
CA VAL A 362 -11.37 10.56 6.86
C VAL A 362 -11.24 9.03 6.78
N LEU A 363 -10.17 8.54 6.17
CA LEU A 363 -9.82 7.11 6.18
C LEU A 363 -8.49 6.89 6.91
N LEU A 364 -8.53 6.15 8.02
CA LEU A 364 -7.35 5.74 8.79
C LEU A 364 -7.03 4.29 8.49
N ILE A 365 -5.75 3.96 8.34
CA ILE A 365 -5.27 2.60 8.06
C ILE A 365 -4.13 2.28 9.03
N SER A 366 -4.21 1.19 9.80
CA SER A 366 -3.16 0.85 10.79
C SER A 366 -2.86 -0.65 10.85
N GLY A 367 -1.61 -0.95 11.26
CA GLY A 367 -1.16 -2.30 11.61
C GLY A 367 -1.08 -2.43 13.12
N LYS A 368 -1.62 -3.52 13.68
CA LYS A 368 -1.58 -3.73 15.14
C LYS A 368 -0.21 -4.17 15.64
N ASP A 369 0.60 -4.77 14.77
CA ASP A 369 1.94 -5.29 15.06
C ASP A 369 3.04 -4.37 14.48
N ASP A 370 2.75 -3.08 14.38
CA ASP A 370 3.68 -2.04 13.96
C ASP A 370 4.80 -1.83 15.01
N ASP A 371 6.04 -2.12 14.62
CA ASP A 371 7.23 -2.00 15.46
C ASP A 371 7.83 -0.58 15.48
N GLN A 372 7.45 0.30 14.55
CA GLN A 372 7.93 1.68 14.52
C GLN A 372 7.22 2.48 15.61
N TRP A 373 5.90 2.46 15.60
CA TRP A 373 5.07 3.13 16.60
C TRP A 373 3.73 2.39 16.73
N PRO A 374 2.98 2.56 17.82
CA PRO A 374 1.69 1.90 17.97
C PRO A 374 0.62 2.56 17.08
N SER A 375 0.71 2.40 15.75
CA SER A 375 -0.12 3.11 14.78
C SER A 375 -1.62 2.85 14.97
N PHE A 376 -2.01 1.67 15.45
CA PHE A 376 -3.39 1.42 15.87
C PHE A 376 -3.82 2.37 17.00
N ASP A 377 -3.07 2.41 18.11
CA ASP A 377 -3.40 3.26 19.26
C ASP A 377 -3.39 4.75 18.88
N LEU A 378 -2.41 5.17 18.07
CA LEU A 378 -2.30 6.54 17.60
C LEU A 378 -3.43 6.93 16.64
N ALA A 379 -3.83 6.06 15.72
CA ALA A 379 -5.00 6.27 14.86
C ALA A 379 -6.30 6.32 15.66
N GLN A 380 -6.41 5.54 16.74
CA GLN A 380 -7.58 5.56 17.62
C GLN A 380 -7.77 6.89 18.35
N ILE A 381 -6.71 7.68 18.58
CA ILE A 381 -6.83 9.03 19.13
C ILE A 381 -7.62 9.92 18.17
N ALA A 382 -7.22 9.96 16.89
CA ALA A 382 -7.93 10.70 15.85
C ALA A 382 -9.37 10.19 15.64
N TYR A 383 -9.54 8.86 15.56
CA TYR A 383 -10.85 8.24 15.35
C TYR A 383 -11.84 8.59 16.47
N ARG A 384 -11.43 8.44 17.74
CA ARG A 384 -12.28 8.79 18.89
C ARG A 384 -12.59 10.28 18.95
N ARG A 385 -11.66 11.14 18.52
CA ARG A 385 -11.88 12.58 18.45
C ARG A 385 -12.97 12.93 17.43
N LEU A 386 -12.94 12.30 16.24
CA LEU A 386 -14.01 12.42 15.23
C LEU A 386 -15.36 11.95 15.77
N GLN A 387 -15.39 10.79 16.45
CA GLN A 387 -16.62 10.27 17.07
C GLN A 387 -17.16 11.21 18.15
N GLY A 388 -16.31 11.63 19.08
CA GLY A 388 -16.68 12.46 20.23
C GLY A 388 -17.20 13.84 19.84
N HIS A 389 -16.72 14.40 18.73
CA HIS A 389 -17.18 15.68 18.19
C HIS A 389 -18.30 15.54 17.15
N ARG A 390 -18.81 14.33 16.92
CA ARG A 390 -19.87 14.04 15.93
C ARG A 390 -19.53 14.59 14.55
N HIS A 391 -18.33 14.25 14.06
CA HIS A 391 -17.84 14.69 12.76
C HIS A 391 -18.91 14.48 11.68
N PRO A 392 -19.29 15.52 10.90
CA PRO A 392 -20.44 15.44 10.00
C PRO A 392 -20.16 14.65 8.71
N TYR A 393 -18.90 14.35 8.40
CA TYR A 393 -18.51 13.59 7.22
C TYR A 393 -18.19 12.13 7.55
N PRO A 394 -18.27 11.20 6.58
CA PRO A 394 -17.91 9.80 6.80
C PRO A 394 -16.47 9.63 7.30
N PHE A 395 -16.25 8.74 8.25
CA PHE A 395 -14.91 8.35 8.65
C PHE A 395 -14.82 6.86 9.01
N ALA A 396 -13.68 6.25 8.72
CA ALA A 396 -13.43 4.83 8.95
C ALA A 396 -11.99 4.59 9.43
N HIS A 397 -11.81 3.51 10.19
CA HIS A 397 -10.49 3.01 10.58
C HIS A 397 -10.36 1.54 10.20
N LEU A 398 -9.53 1.26 9.21
CA LEU A 398 -9.14 -0.08 8.80
C LEU A 398 -7.92 -0.49 9.64
N SER A 399 -8.12 -1.40 10.60
CA SER A 399 -7.06 -1.91 11.46
C SER A 399 -6.80 -3.39 11.18
N TYR A 400 -5.55 -3.76 10.94
CA TYR A 400 -5.18 -5.12 10.52
C TYR A 400 -4.36 -5.83 11.61
N GLU A 401 -4.86 -6.98 12.06
CA GLU A 401 -4.13 -7.88 12.96
C GLU A 401 -2.89 -8.44 12.26
N GLY A 402 -1.77 -8.54 12.98
CA GLY A 402 -0.53 -9.11 12.44
C GLY A 402 0.19 -8.25 11.39
N ALA A 403 -0.40 -7.14 10.92
CA ALA A 403 0.25 -6.24 9.96
C ALA A 403 1.17 -5.24 10.68
N GLY A 404 2.31 -4.96 10.05
CA GLY A 404 3.32 -4.03 10.55
C GLY A 404 3.17 -2.61 10.00
N HIS A 405 4.26 -1.84 10.05
CA HIS A 405 4.35 -0.47 9.54
C HIS A 405 4.33 -0.39 8.01
N GLY A 406 4.67 -1.48 7.31
CA GLY A 406 4.82 -1.53 5.85
C GLY A 406 3.51 -1.54 5.04
N ILE A 407 2.42 -0.97 5.57
CA ILE A 407 1.14 -0.91 4.86
C ILE A 407 1.17 0.23 3.84
N THR A 408 1.07 -0.12 2.56
CA THR A 408 1.14 0.81 1.41
C THR A 408 0.17 0.37 0.30
N PHE A 409 0.69 -0.11 -0.84
CA PHE A 409 -0.05 -0.63 -1.99
C PHE A 409 0.27 -2.12 -2.22
N PRO A 410 -0.58 -2.88 -2.92
CA PRO A 410 -0.51 -4.34 -2.92
C PRO A 410 0.49 -4.93 -3.90
N TYR A 411 0.67 -6.24 -3.76
CA TYR A 411 1.39 -7.13 -4.69
C TYR A 411 2.87 -6.78 -4.90
N THR A 412 3.44 -6.17 -3.89
CA THR A 412 4.87 -5.98 -3.67
C THR A 412 5.37 -6.92 -2.57
N PRO A 413 6.65 -7.28 -2.55
CA PRO A 413 7.25 -8.08 -1.49
C PRO A 413 7.06 -7.42 -0.13
N THR A 414 6.53 -8.18 0.83
CA THR A 414 6.36 -7.77 2.23
C THR A 414 7.30 -8.51 3.18
N THR A 415 8.20 -9.33 2.63
CA THR A 415 9.26 -10.07 3.32
C THR A 415 10.39 -9.17 3.81
N SER A 416 10.54 -7.98 3.24
CA SER A 416 11.42 -6.94 3.78
C SER A 416 10.76 -6.28 4.99
N THR A 417 11.02 -6.86 6.15
CA THR A 417 10.46 -6.44 7.45
C THR A 417 11.32 -5.41 8.17
N SER A 418 12.34 -4.87 7.52
CA SER A 418 13.20 -3.82 8.08
C SER A 418 13.72 -2.88 7.00
N TYR A 419 14.17 -1.69 7.40
CA TYR A 419 14.77 -0.71 6.50
C TYR A 419 15.89 0.07 7.18
N VAL A 420 16.85 0.55 6.38
CA VAL A 420 17.87 1.50 6.83
C VAL A 420 17.28 2.90 6.74
N HIS A 421 17.15 3.59 7.87
CA HIS A 421 16.55 4.92 7.90
C HIS A 421 17.47 5.93 7.20
N PRO A 422 17.01 6.65 6.18
CA PRO A 422 17.87 7.39 5.27
C PRO A 422 18.45 8.70 5.86
N VAL A 423 18.22 8.95 7.15
CA VAL A 423 18.64 10.17 7.85
C VAL A 423 19.72 9.86 8.88
N ASN A 424 19.55 8.78 9.66
CA ASN A 424 20.47 8.40 10.72
C ASN A 424 21.28 7.11 10.40
N GLY A 425 20.98 6.43 9.29
CA GLY A 425 21.69 5.24 8.83
C GLY A 425 21.45 3.98 9.67
N ARG A 426 20.54 4.00 10.65
CA ARG A 426 20.25 2.84 11.52
C ARG A 426 19.16 1.97 10.90
N THR A 427 19.20 0.66 11.18
CA THR A 427 18.21 -0.29 10.69
C THR A 427 17.06 -0.44 11.68
N TYR A 428 15.84 -0.32 11.17
CA TYR A 428 14.61 -0.31 11.95
C TYR A 428 13.65 -1.39 11.50
N SER A 429 12.93 -1.98 12.46
CA SER A 429 11.94 -3.04 12.22
C SER A 429 10.63 -2.41 11.80
N LEU A 430 10.02 -2.91 10.74
CA LEU A 430 8.65 -2.57 10.35
C LEU A 430 7.63 -3.39 11.15
N GLY A 431 8.03 -4.50 11.77
CA GLY A 431 7.13 -5.39 12.49
C GLY A 431 6.13 -6.11 11.57
N GLY A 432 5.21 -6.82 12.19
CA GLY A 432 4.19 -7.63 11.51
C GLY A 432 4.71 -8.84 10.76
N HIS A 433 3.78 -9.74 10.44
CA HIS A 433 4.03 -10.93 9.63
C HIS A 433 3.86 -10.59 8.14
N PRO A 434 4.80 -10.96 7.24
CA PRO A 434 4.74 -10.61 5.81
C PRO A 434 3.39 -10.89 5.14
N ALA A 435 2.82 -12.08 5.36
CA ALA A 435 1.52 -12.45 4.79
C ALA A 435 0.36 -11.57 5.30
N MET A 436 0.42 -11.13 6.56
CA MET A 436 -0.63 -10.28 7.15
C MET A 436 -0.52 -8.84 6.64
N THR A 437 0.70 -8.31 6.52
CA THR A 437 0.94 -7.01 5.86
C THR A 437 0.54 -7.04 4.38
N ALA A 438 0.79 -8.15 3.68
CA ALA A 438 0.35 -8.33 2.29
C ALA A 438 -1.17 -8.34 2.16
N GLY A 439 -1.86 -9.04 3.09
CA GLY A 439 -3.31 -9.02 3.19
C GLY A 439 -3.86 -7.62 3.46
N ALA A 440 -3.23 -6.88 4.38
CA ALA A 440 -3.59 -5.49 4.66
C ALA A 440 -3.47 -4.61 3.40
N ASN A 441 -2.38 -4.71 2.65
CA ASN A 441 -2.19 -3.95 1.40
C ASN A 441 -3.25 -4.30 0.34
N ALA A 442 -3.55 -5.59 0.18
CA ALA A 442 -4.53 -6.08 -0.81
C ALA A 442 -5.97 -5.66 -0.48
N ASP A 443 -6.30 -5.56 0.81
CA ASP A 443 -7.62 -5.13 1.26
C ASP A 443 -7.76 -3.61 1.32
N SER A 444 -6.73 -2.89 1.81
CA SER A 444 -6.81 -1.44 2.04
C SER A 444 -6.81 -0.65 0.73
N TRP A 445 -5.98 -1.03 -0.24
CA TRP A 445 -5.77 -0.20 -1.44
C TRP A 445 -7.04 -0.03 -2.30
N PRO A 446 -7.80 -1.09 -2.65
CA PRO A 446 -9.08 -0.92 -3.34
C PRO A 446 -10.08 -0.06 -2.55
N LYS A 447 -10.08 -0.17 -1.21
CA LYS A 447 -10.93 0.67 -0.35
C LYS A 447 -10.50 2.14 -0.33
N VAL A 448 -9.21 2.42 -0.46
CA VAL A 448 -8.70 3.78 -0.66
C VAL A 448 -9.19 4.37 -1.97
N LEU A 449 -9.09 3.62 -3.07
CA LEU A 449 -9.58 4.08 -4.38
C LEU A 449 -11.09 4.35 -4.35
N ALA A 450 -11.87 3.44 -3.74
CA ALA A 450 -13.32 3.63 -3.56
C ALA A 450 -13.63 4.86 -2.70
N PHE A 451 -12.93 5.02 -1.57
CA PHE A 451 -13.08 6.16 -0.67
C PHE A 451 -12.84 7.51 -1.38
N LEU A 452 -11.79 7.62 -2.19
CA LEU A 452 -11.50 8.85 -2.94
C LEU A 452 -12.58 9.17 -3.96
N GLU A 453 -13.10 8.15 -4.65
CA GLU A 453 -14.18 8.33 -5.62
C GLU A 453 -15.50 8.72 -4.93
N ASP A 454 -15.82 8.10 -3.79
CA ASP A 454 -17.01 8.44 -3.00
C ASP A 454 -16.93 9.86 -2.43
N ALA A 455 -15.77 10.24 -1.88
CA ALA A 455 -15.54 11.58 -1.36
C ALA A 455 -15.71 12.66 -2.44
N ARG A 456 -15.26 12.37 -3.67
CA ARG A 456 -15.46 13.25 -4.83
C ARG A 456 -16.93 13.37 -5.20
N ARG A 457 -17.67 12.27 -5.21
CA ARG A 457 -19.10 12.26 -5.55
C ARG A 457 -19.96 13.02 -4.56
N GLN A 458 -19.63 12.96 -3.27
CA GLN A 458 -20.37 13.65 -2.19
C GLN A 458 -20.28 15.18 -2.24
N ARG A 459 -19.37 15.76 -3.05
CA ARG A 459 -19.33 17.22 -3.31
C ARG A 459 -20.35 17.70 -4.34
N ARG A 460 -20.91 16.80 -5.15
CA ARG A 460 -21.96 17.13 -6.13
C ARG A 460 -23.30 17.20 -5.44
#